data_AF-A0AAV1SGB1-F1
#
_entry.id   AF-A0AAV1SGB1-F1
#
_cell.length_a   1.000
_cell.length_b   1.000
_cell.length_c   1.000
_cell.angle_alpha   90.00
_cell.angle_beta   90.00
_cell.angle_gamma   90.00
#
_symmetry.space_group_name_H-M   'P 1'
#
loop_
_entity.id
_entity.type
_entity.pdbx_description
1 polymer ?
#
loop_
_entity_poly.entity_id
_entity_poly.type
_entity_poly.pdbx_seq_one_letter_code
_entity_poly.pdbx_strand_id
1 'polypeptide(L)'
;MQPSPPTIALHLQRRSTALTGFAAVTYGKGQDKVFGLAQCRGDVSSKDCFNCIQDAAKQIREVCPDQADARIWFDCCFLQYDNINFIGRVDTDFSIFYFNMEEATEFEDFHDELAALTDQIRAEAFFLGIECWERVKRN
;
A
#
# COMPACT_ATOMS: atom_id res chain seq x y z
N MET A 1 -26.92 -2.92 2.90
CA MET A 1 -26.62 -1.59 3.51
C MET A 1 -25.13 -1.61 3.67
N GLN A 2 -24.44 -0.95 2.74
CA GLN A 2 -22.99 -1.10 2.60
C GLN A 2 -22.31 -0.78 3.93
N PRO A 3 -21.31 -1.57 4.34
CA PRO A 3 -20.60 -1.30 5.56
C PRO A 3 -20.00 0.10 5.51
N SER A 4 -20.22 0.89 6.55
CA SER A 4 -19.74 2.26 6.57
C SER A 4 -18.20 2.29 6.52
N PRO A 5 -17.59 3.14 5.66
CA PRO A 5 -16.14 3.36 5.58
C PRO A 5 -15.40 3.55 6.93
N PRO A 6 -15.99 4.11 8.01
CA PRO A 6 -15.32 4.23 9.31
C PRO A 6 -14.91 2.89 9.93
N THR A 7 -15.64 1.81 9.64
CA THR A 7 -15.42 0.54 10.34
C THR A 7 -14.25 -0.23 9.74
N ILE A 8 -14.08 -0.23 8.42
CA ILE A 8 -12.97 -0.93 7.77
C ILE A 8 -11.63 -0.25 8.06
N ALA A 9 -11.61 1.08 8.08
CA ALA A 9 -10.44 1.87 8.46
C ALA A 9 -9.96 1.57 9.89
N LEU A 10 -10.89 1.50 10.85
CA LEU A 10 -10.55 1.19 12.25
C LEU A 10 -10.00 -0.25 12.39
N HIS A 11 -10.55 -1.20 11.64
CA HIS A 11 -10.03 -2.58 11.62
C HIS A 11 -8.63 -2.67 11.01
N LEU A 12 -8.38 -1.91 9.94
CA LEU A 12 -7.06 -1.82 9.31
C LEU A 12 -6.04 -1.19 10.26
N GLN A 13 -6.38 -0.05 10.87
CA GLN A 13 -5.51 0.65 11.81
C GLN A 13 -5.05 -0.24 12.98
N ARG A 14 -5.96 -1.03 13.57
CA ARG A 14 -5.63 -1.94 14.67
C ARG A 14 -4.71 -3.09 14.24
N ARG A 15 -4.80 -3.55 12.99
CA ARG A 15 -4.05 -4.71 12.50
C ARG A 15 -2.68 -4.35 11.94
N SER A 16 -2.56 -3.22 11.25
CA SER A 16 -1.31 -2.80 10.60
C SER A 16 -0.26 -2.32 11.60
N THR A 17 -0.71 -1.70 12.69
CA THR A 17 0.16 -1.10 13.72
C THR A 17 0.76 -2.12 14.69
N ALA A 18 0.27 -3.36 14.67
CA ALA A 18 0.58 -4.37 15.68
C ALA A 18 1.58 -5.48 15.24
N LEU A 19 1.84 -5.70 13.94
CA LEU A 19 2.68 -6.84 13.52
C LEU A 19 3.69 -6.61 12.38
N THR A 20 3.43 -5.80 11.35
CA THR A 20 4.36 -5.69 10.19
C THR A 20 4.24 -4.38 9.40
N GLY A 21 3.46 -3.40 9.87
CA GLY A 21 3.08 -2.24 9.06
C GLY A 21 2.06 -2.58 7.98
N PHE A 22 1.70 -3.85 7.78
CA PHE A 22 0.77 -4.31 6.76
C PHE A 22 -0.48 -4.94 7.38
N ALA A 23 -1.66 -4.68 6.81
CA ALA A 23 -2.88 -5.37 7.14
C ALA A 23 -3.80 -5.52 5.93
N ALA A 24 -4.38 -6.71 5.81
CA ALA A 24 -5.46 -7.04 4.89
C ALA A 24 -6.69 -7.45 5.70
N VAL A 25 -7.86 -6.91 5.37
CA VAL A 25 -9.13 -7.26 6.01
C VAL A 25 -10.24 -7.44 5.00
N THR A 26 -11.20 -8.27 5.35
CA THR A 26 -12.50 -8.33 4.68
C THR A 26 -13.56 -7.96 5.70
N TYR A 27 -14.47 -7.07 5.33
CA TYR A 27 -15.57 -6.63 6.18
C TYR A 27 -16.89 -6.75 5.41
N GLY A 28 -18.00 -6.99 6.13
CA GLY A 28 -19.32 -7.21 5.52
C GLY A 28 -19.60 -8.67 5.09
N LYS A 29 -20.77 -8.89 4.46
CA LYS A 29 -21.28 -10.21 4.05
C LYS A 29 -22.00 -10.12 2.70
N GLY A 30 -22.01 -11.21 1.93
CA GLY A 30 -22.71 -11.27 0.65
C GLY A 30 -22.22 -10.21 -0.35
N GLN A 31 -23.14 -9.43 -0.91
CA GLN A 31 -22.87 -8.33 -1.83
C GLN A 31 -22.35 -7.06 -1.12
N ASP A 32 -22.48 -6.97 0.21
CA ASP A 32 -21.99 -5.88 1.03
C ASP A 32 -20.53 -6.13 1.50
N LYS A 33 -19.78 -7.03 0.84
CA LYS A 33 -18.37 -7.29 1.19
C LYS A 33 -17.47 -6.19 0.67
N VAL A 34 -16.53 -5.76 1.51
CA VAL A 34 -15.46 -4.83 1.18
C VAL A 34 -14.14 -5.43 1.60
N PHE A 35 -13.15 -5.33 0.72
CA PHE A 35 -11.77 -5.75 0.92
C PHE A 35 -10.95 -4.51 1.18
N GLY A 36 -10.11 -4.55 2.22
CA GLY A 36 -9.30 -3.41 2.63
C GLY A 36 -7.85 -3.82 2.85
N LEU A 37 -6.94 -2.92 2.51
CA LEU A 37 -5.50 -3.08 2.70
C LEU A 37 -4.91 -1.78 3.22
N ALA A 38 -4.05 -1.88 4.21
CA ALA A 38 -3.20 -0.79 4.68
C ALA A 38 -1.76 -1.25 4.75
N GLN A 39 -0.83 -0.40 4.32
CA GLN A 39 0.60 -0.67 4.34
C GLN A 39 1.35 0.58 4.79
N CYS A 40 2.19 0.46 5.81
CA CYS A 40 3.14 1.48 6.21
C CYS A 40 4.49 1.22 5.53
N ARG A 41 5.30 2.28 5.43
CA ARG A 41 6.70 2.17 5.00
C ARG A 41 7.48 1.30 6.00
N GLY A 42 8.45 0.52 5.53
CA GLY A 42 9.13 -0.48 6.36
C GLY A 42 10.05 0.09 7.45
N ASP A 43 10.42 1.35 7.35
CA ASP A 43 11.36 2.10 8.19
C ASP A 43 10.69 3.04 9.19
N VAL A 44 9.35 3.14 9.21
CA VAL A 44 8.64 4.05 10.13
C VAL A 44 8.30 3.40 11.46
N SER A 45 8.23 4.21 12.53
CA SER A 45 7.82 3.71 13.84
C SER A 45 6.36 3.26 13.86
N SER A 46 5.99 2.38 14.79
CA SER A 46 4.59 1.97 14.97
C SER A 46 3.66 3.16 15.25
N LYS A 47 4.17 4.21 15.89
CA LYS A 47 3.43 5.44 16.18
C LYS A 47 3.15 6.23 14.91
N ASP A 48 4.17 6.41 14.07
CA ASP A 48 4.01 7.16 12.81
C ASP A 48 3.14 6.40 11.82
N CYS A 49 3.27 5.08 11.77
CA CYS A 49 2.38 4.19 11.02
C CYS A 49 0.91 4.34 11.48
N PHE A 50 0.67 4.34 12.81
CA PHE A 50 -0.67 4.52 13.37
C PHE A 50 -1.30 5.86 12.98
N ASN A 51 -0.54 6.95 13.14
CA ASN A 51 -1.01 8.29 12.82
C ASN A 51 -1.28 8.44 11.32
N CYS A 52 -0.37 7.95 10.48
CA CYS A 52 -0.55 8.01 9.03
C CYS A 52 -1.81 7.29 8.58
N ILE A 53 -2.06 6.06 9.05
CA ILE A 53 -3.26 5.32 8.65
C ILE A 53 -4.53 6.00 9.17
N GLN A 54 -4.48 6.63 10.36
CA GLN A 54 -5.59 7.41 10.89
C GLN A 54 -5.94 8.60 9.98
N ASP A 55 -4.92 9.35 9.57
CA ASP A 55 -5.07 10.52 8.70
C ASP A 55 -5.53 10.11 7.30
N ALA A 56 -4.94 9.07 6.72
CA ALA A 56 -5.35 8.50 5.44
C ALA A 56 -6.82 8.07 5.46
N ALA A 57 -7.26 7.39 6.53
CA ALA A 57 -8.65 6.97 6.71
C ALA A 57 -9.63 8.14 6.88
N LYS A 58 -9.18 9.26 7.45
CA LYS A 58 -9.98 10.49 7.50
C LYS A 58 -10.07 11.13 6.12
N GLN A 59 -8.92 11.38 5.49
CA GLN A 59 -8.81 12.08 4.22
C GLN A 59 -9.54 11.36 3.09
N ILE A 60 -9.38 10.03 2.98
CA ILE A 60 -10.00 9.25 1.89
C ILE A 60 -11.53 9.38 1.87
N ARG A 61 -12.16 9.59 3.03
CA ARG A 61 -13.61 9.81 3.14
C ARG A 61 -14.03 11.21 2.72
N GLU A 62 -13.16 12.19 2.93
CA GLU A 62 -13.42 13.58 2.54
C GLU A 62 -13.26 13.76 1.03
N VAL A 63 -12.27 13.11 0.42
CA VAL A 63 -11.98 13.26 -1.02
C VAL A 63 -12.78 12.28 -1.91
N CYS A 64 -13.12 11.11 -1.40
CA CYS A 64 -13.90 10.08 -2.12
C CYS A 64 -15.18 9.73 -1.34
N PRO A 65 -16.15 10.65 -1.22
CA PRO A 65 -17.41 10.35 -0.56
C PRO A 65 -18.20 9.30 -1.33
N ASP A 66 -18.78 8.35 -0.59
CA ASP A 66 -19.70 7.31 -1.08
C ASP A 66 -19.16 6.44 -2.24
N GLN A 67 -17.85 6.37 -2.42
CA GLN A 67 -17.23 5.49 -3.41
C GLN A 67 -17.10 4.06 -2.86
N ALA A 68 -17.29 3.08 -3.75
CA ALA A 68 -17.17 1.66 -3.41
C ALA A 68 -15.71 1.18 -3.43
N ASP A 69 -14.86 1.87 -4.18
CA ASP A 69 -13.42 1.70 -4.27
C ASP A 69 -12.72 3.04 -4.03
N ALA A 70 -11.61 3.01 -3.30
CA ALA A 70 -10.74 4.19 -3.16
C ALA A 70 -9.33 3.77 -2.74
N ARG A 71 -8.35 4.60 -3.13
CA ARG A 71 -6.92 4.45 -2.83
C ARG A 71 -6.35 5.80 -2.41
N ILE A 72 -5.47 5.81 -1.40
CA ILE A 72 -4.76 7.03 -1.00
C ILE A 72 -3.35 6.71 -0.54
N TRP A 73 -2.40 7.56 -0.96
CA TRP A 73 -0.98 7.47 -0.60
C TRP A 73 -0.58 8.67 0.26
N PHE A 74 0.17 8.40 1.31
CA PHE A 74 0.86 9.34 2.19
C PHE A 74 2.33 8.92 2.27
N ASP A 75 3.21 9.82 2.69
CA ASP A 75 4.66 9.57 2.78
C ASP A 75 5.03 8.32 3.62
N CYS A 76 4.21 8.01 4.63
CA CYS A 76 4.45 6.93 5.58
C CYS A 76 3.51 5.73 5.40
N CYS A 77 2.46 5.82 4.58
CA CYS A 77 1.48 4.75 4.44
C CYS A 77 0.60 4.83 3.19
N PHE A 78 0.01 3.70 2.85
CA PHE A 78 -0.96 3.49 1.79
C PHE A 78 -2.23 2.86 2.38
N LEU A 79 -3.38 3.27 1.88
CA LEU A 79 -4.68 2.71 2.25
C LEU A 79 -5.54 2.51 0.99
N GLN A 80 -6.10 1.32 0.84
CA GLN A 80 -7.03 0.97 -0.24
C GLN A 80 -8.21 0.18 0.29
N TYR A 81 -9.40 0.44 -0.24
CA TYR A 81 -10.54 -0.45 -0.13
C TYR A 81 -11.26 -0.59 -1.46
N ASP A 82 -11.98 -1.70 -1.63
CA ASP A 82 -12.72 -2.03 -2.85
C ASP A 82 -13.83 -3.05 -2.55
N ASN A 83 -14.90 -3.07 -3.33
CA ASN A 83 -15.93 -4.11 -3.29
C ASN A 83 -15.55 -5.35 -4.13
N ILE A 84 -14.50 -5.26 -4.94
CA ILE A 84 -13.86 -6.38 -5.66
C ILE A 84 -12.61 -6.85 -4.90
N ASN A 85 -12.41 -8.16 -4.79
CA ASN A 85 -11.23 -8.69 -4.09
C ASN A 85 -9.94 -8.48 -4.91
N PHE A 86 -9.13 -7.50 -4.51
CA PHE A 86 -7.83 -7.18 -5.08
C PHE A 86 -6.64 -7.77 -4.30
N ILE A 87 -6.87 -8.35 -3.12
CA ILE A 87 -5.77 -8.76 -2.23
C ILE A 87 -4.98 -9.91 -2.87
N GLY A 88 -3.67 -9.70 -3.05
CA GLY A 88 -2.78 -10.68 -3.69
C GLY A 88 -2.86 -10.72 -5.21
N ARG A 89 -3.58 -9.78 -5.84
CA ARG A 89 -3.62 -9.63 -7.30
C ARG A 89 -2.66 -8.52 -7.73
N VAL A 90 -1.90 -8.78 -8.80
CA VAL A 90 -1.04 -7.76 -9.41
C VAL A 90 -1.93 -6.73 -10.10
N ASP A 91 -1.67 -5.46 -9.82
CA ASP A 91 -2.32 -4.31 -10.43
C ASP A 91 -1.23 -3.35 -10.91
N THR A 92 -1.23 -3.06 -12.21
CA THR A 92 -0.29 -2.15 -12.87
C THR A 92 -1.00 -0.97 -13.54
N ASP A 93 -2.30 -0.80 -13.30
CA ASP A 93 -3.14 0.13 -14.06
C ASP A 93 -2.99 1.58 -13.57
N PHE A 94 -2.62 1.77 -12.30
CA PHE A 94 -2.47 3.09 -11.70
C PHE A 94 -1.09 3.29 -11.05
N SER A 95 -0.43 4.39 -11.39
CA SER A 95 0.86 4.79 -10.81
C SER A 95 0.92 6.32 -10.70
N ILE A 96 1.46 6.82 -9.59
CA ILE A 96 1.75 8.24 -9.39
C ILE A 96 3.24 8.44 -9.60
N PHE A 97 3.60 9.27 -10.58
CA PHE A 97 4.99 9.60 -10.88
C PHE A 97 5.31 11.01 -10.40
N TYR A 98 6.35 11.14 -9.59
CA TYR A 98 6.97 12.40 -9.22
C TYR A 98 8.33 12.49 -9.88
N PHE A 99 8.57 13.58 -10.61
CA PHE A 99 9.83 13.83 -11.30
C PHE A 99 10.48 15.10 -10.76
N ASN A 100 11.80 15.08 -10.60
CA ASN A 100 12.56 16.32 -10.51
C ASN A 100 12.65 16.92 -11.93
N MET A 101 12.37 18.22 -12.06
CA MET A 101 12.45 18.95 -13.32
C MET A 101 13.83 19.58 -13.56
N GLU A 102 14.74 19.47 -12.60
CA GLU A 102 16.12 19.93 -12.72
C GLU A 102 16.96 18.96 -13.57
N GLU A 103 17.86 19.53 -14.38
CA GLU A 103 18.82 18.75 -15.15
C GLU A 103 19.98 18.29 -14.27
N ALA A 104 20.34 17.00 -14.37
CA ALA A 104 21.52 16.47 -13.70
C ALA A 104 22.79 17.03 -14.35
N THR A 105 23.72 17.54 -13.53
CA THR A 105 24.97 18.14 -14.01
C THR A 105 25.91 17.13 -14.66
N GLU A 106 25.96 15.90 -14.13
CA GLU A 106 26.78 14.79 -14.61
C GLU A 106 25.85 13.69 -15.13
N PHE A 107 25.28 13.92 -16.32
CA PHE A 107 24.19 13.10 -16.85
C PHE A 107 24.55 11.62 -16.98
N GLU A 108 25.73 11.30 -17.54
CA GLU A 108 26.17 9.90 -17.75
C GLU A 108 26.39 9.18 -16.41
N ASP A 109 27.17 9.77 -15.50
CA ASP A 109 27.45 9.19 -14.18
C ASP A 109 26.17 9.00 -13.35
N PHE A 110 25.27 9.99 -13.37
CA PHE A 110 23.97 9.89 -12.72
C PHE A 110 23.13 8.72 -13.25
N HIS A 111 23.15 8.46 -14.56
CA HIS A 111 22.38 7.37 -15.16
C HIS A 111 22.95 6.01 -14.77
N ASP A 112 24.27 5.86 -14.74
CA ASP A 112 24.95 4.63 -14.33
C ASP A 112 24.69 4.31 -12.85
N GLU A 113 24.80 5.32 -11.96
CA GLU A 113 24.48 5.16 -10.53
C GLU A 113 23.00 4.83 -10.31
N LEU A 114 22.09 5.53 -11.00
CA LEU A 114 20.66 5.28 -10.92
C LEU A 114 20.29 3.86 -11.37
N ALA A 115 20.92 3.37 -12.44
CA ALA A 115 20.70 2.01 -12.93
C ALA A 115 21.17 0.97 -11.89
N ALA A 116 22.37 1.15 -11.33
CA ALA A 116 22.92 0.27 -10.31
C ALA A 116 22.04 0.23 -9.04
N LEU A 117 21.60 1.40 -8.56
CA LEU A 117 20.69 1.49 -7.42
C LEU A 117 19.35 0.81 -7.70
N THR A 118 18.79 1.02 -8.88
CA THR A 118 17.52 0.41 -9.30
C THR A 118 17.62 -1.12 -9.30
N ASP A 119 18.73 -1.67 -9.79
CA ASP A 119 18.96 -3.12 -9.80
C ASP A 119 19.14 -3.69 -8.39
N GLN A 120 19.81 -2.95 -7.50
CA GLN A 120 19.91 -3.35 -6.08
C GLN A 120 18.53 -3.40 -5.42
N ILE A 121 17.71 -2.35 -5.57
CA ILE A 121 16.37 -2.29 -4.97
C ILE A 121 15.47 -3.41 -5.51
N ARG A 122 15.56 -3.72 -6.81
CA ARG A 122 14.85 -4.85 -7.40
C ARG A 122 15.23 -6.16 -6.71
N ALA A 123 16.53 -6.41 -6.53
CA ALA A 123 17.01 -7.65 -5.91
C ALA A 123 16.49 -7.83 -4.47
N GLU A 124 16.44 -6.75 -3.68
CA GLU A 124 15.90 -6.78 -2.31
C GLU A 124 14.38 -7.07 -2.29
N ALA A 125 13.61 -6.46 -3.20
CA ALA A 125 12.17 -6.70 -3.32
C ALA A 125 11.85 -8.16 -3.72
N PHE A 126 12.70 -8.80 -4.53
CA PHE A 126 12.54 -10.20 -4.91
C PHE A 126 12.86 -11.18 -3.76
N PHE A 127 13.77 -10.85 -2.85
CA PHE A 127 14.20 -11.77 -1.79
C PHE A 127 13.06 -12.10 -0.79
N LEU A 128 12.21 -11.12 -0.47
CA LEU A 128 11.02 -11.32 0.38
C LEU A 128 9.88 -12.08 -0.34
N GLY A 129 9.86 -12.07 -1.68
CA GLY A 129 8.86 -12.77 -2.49
C GLY A 129 9.19 -14.25 -2.76
N ILE A 130 10.49 -14.60 -2.81
CA ILE A 130 10.94 -15.97 -3.11
C ILE A 130 10.66 -16.93 -1.95
N GLU A 131 10.77 -16.51 -0.68
CA GLU A 131 10.42 -17.38 0.46
C GLU A 131 8.95 -17.80 0.45
N CYS A 132 8.06 -16.95 -0.08
CA CYS A 132 6.63 -17.26 -0.22
C CYS A 132 6.36 -18.11 -1.47
N TRP A 133 6.98 -17.80 -2.60
CA TRP A 133 6.83 -18.53 -3.87
C TRP A 133 7.37 -19.97 -3.80
N GLU A 134 8.53 -20.19 -3.17
CA GLU A 134 9.11 -21.53 -2.94
C GLU A 134 8.29 -22.39 -1.96
N ARG A 135 7.39 -21.78 -1.18
CA ARG A 135 6.45 -22.46 -0.29
C ARG A 135 5.17 -22.88 -1.01
N VAL A 136 4.77 -22.14 -2.05
CA VAL A 136 3.64 -22.47 -2.93
C VAL A 136 4.01 -23.60 -3.90
N LYS A 137 5.25 -23.66 -4.40
CA LYS A 137 5.70 -24.77 -5.27
C LYS A 137 5.88 -26.12 -4.55
N ARG A 138 5.75 -26.17 -3.22
CA ARG A 138 5.91 -27.37 -2.39
C ARG A 138 4.58 -28.02 -1.96
N ASN A 139 3.44 -27.56 -2.47
CA ASN A 139 2.12 -28.19 -2.32
C ASN A 139 1.46 -28.43 -3.68
#